data_AF-A0A6I2YLV0-F1
#
_entry.id   AF-A0A6I2YLV0-F1
#
_cell.length_a   1.000
_cell.length_b   1.000
_cell.length_c   1.000
_cell.angle_alpha   90.00
_cell.angle_beta   90.00
_cell.angle_gamma   90.00
#
_symmetry.space_group_name_H-M   'P 1'
#
loop_
_entity.id
_entity.type
_entity.pdbx_description
1 polymer ?
#
loop_
_entity_poly.entity_id
_entity_poly.type
_entity_poly.pdbx_seq_one_letter_code
_entity_poly.pdbx_strand_id
1 'polypeptide(L)'
;MPLRQEFQAARDLGESFSVSTLTSLRRRLQHQLRTSIGVTKEPPPPCSDPDTAYFAPDSIVRVIHSDFPSMLIGGLASLLFQMLHPLAMAGVAEHSRYRDDPLGRLERTAQFLGTTTFGSRVEAEEAINVVRSVHNFVNGTAADGRPYSANDPALLTWVHSTEVRSFLSASLAYGPRPLSLEEQNRYIKEMSKVAFALGATQVPLSVSDLDEYFSSVRPELSFTPEAKEARNFVLLGVRRQPHEVATYATMIGAAQTVLPSWARRELRLISIPVGDRFGVRPVALALSGAMRWVATPLD
;
A
#
# COMPACT_ATOMS: atom_id res chain seq x y z
N MET A 1 39.06 -28.50 35.70
CA MET A 1 37.74 -28.75 35.07
C MET A 1 36.61 -27.80 35.48
N PRO A 2 36.51 -27.21 36.70
CA PRO A 2 35.31 -26.45 37.10
C PRO A 2 35.17 -25.06 36.43
N LEU A 3 36.29 -24.35 36.19
CA LEU A 3 36.27 -23.02 35.55
C LEU A 3 35.73 -23.01 34.11
N ARG A 4 35.88 -24.11 33.34
CA ARG A 4 35.31 -24.18 31.98
C ARG A 4 33.79 -24.28 32.00
N GLN A 5 33.21 -24.97 32.98
CA GLN A 5 31.76 -25.13 33.11
C GLN A 5 31.08 -23.83 33.55
N GLU A 6 31.70 -23.05 34.44
CA GLU A 6 31.19 -21.74 34.86
C GLU A 6 31.23 -20.70 33.73
N PHE A 7 32.28 -20.70 32.90
CA PHE A 7 32.34 -19.83 31.72
C PHE A 7 31.33 -20.21 30.64
N GLN A 8 31.04 -21.51 30.48
CA GLN A 8 30.02 -21.99 29.55
C GLN A 8 28.62 -21.58 30.03
N ALA A 9 28.31 -21.81 31.31
CA ALA A 9 27.05 -21.39 31.93
C ALA A 9 26.83 -19.86 31.87
N ALA A 10 27.89 -19.06 32.06
CA ALA A 10 27.80 -17.60 31.92
C ALA A 10 27.60 -17.13 30.47
N ARG A 11 28.16 -17.83 29.48
CA ARG A 11 27.89 -17.57 28.05
C ARG A 11 26.48 -17.99 27.66
N ASP A 12 26.02 -19.15 28.11
CA ASP A 12 24.67 -19.66 27.83
C ASP A 12 23.59 -18.79 28.50
N LEU A 13 23.86 -18.26 29.71
CA LEU A 13 23.03 -17.26 30.38
C LEU A 13 23.04 -15.91 29.65
N GLY A 14 24.19 -15.48 29.14
CA GLY A 14 24.33 -14.26 28.33
C GLY A 14 23.61 -14.37 26.97
N GLU A 15 23.70 -15.52 26.30
CA GLU A 15 23.02 -15.80 25.03
C GLU A 15 21.51 -15.96 25.23
N SER A 16 21.05 -16.67 26.26
CA SER A 16 19.61 -16.80 26.57
C SER A 16 18.98 -15.48 27.03
N PHE A 17 19.69 -14.65 27.80
CA PHE A 17 19.25 -13.29 28.16
C PHE A 17 19.22 -12.35 26.95
N SER A 18 20.21 -12.45 26.05
CA SER A 18 20.24 -11.68 24.80
C SER A 18 19.10 -12.07 23.85
N VAL A 19 18.87 -13.37 23.64
CA VAL A 19 17.81 -13.89 22.76
C VAL A 19 16.42 -13.56 23.32
N SER A 20 16.18 -13.73 24.62
CA SER A 20 14.89 -13.38 25.24
C SER A 20 14.63 -11.87 25.24
N THR A 21 15.66 -11.05 25.43
CA THR A 21 15.57 -9.58 25.34
C THR A 21 15.34 -9.10 23.91
N LEU A 22 16.00 -9.70 22.92
CA LEU A 22 15.78 -9.42 21.50
C LEU A 22 14.38 -9.85 21.04
N THR A 23 13.90 -11.00 21.52
CA THR A 23 12.56 -11.54 21.22
C THR A 23 11.45 -10.67 21.83
N SER A 24 11.64 -10.19 23.05
CA SER A 24 10.70 -9.27 23.72
C SER A 24 10.72 -7.86 23.13
N LEU A 25 11.91 -7.33 22.80
CA LEU A 25 12.08 -6.08 22.07
C LEU A 25 11.41 -6.16 20.68
N ARG A 26 11.61 -7.26 19.96
CA ARG A 26 10.99 -7.52 18.66
C ARG A 26 9.47 -7.62 18.75
N ARG A 27 8.91 -8.33 19.73
CA ARG A 27 7.45 -8.37 19.97
C ARG A 27 6.88 -6.98 20.27
N ARG A 28 7.58 -6.17 21.08
CA ARG A 28 7.19 -4.80 21.37
C ARG A 28 7.23 -3.91 20.12
N LEU A 29 8.25 -4.06 19.29
CA LEU A 29 8.38 -3.36 18.01
C LEU A 29 7.35 -3.83 16.98
N GLN A 30 7.03 -5.13 16.89
CA GLN A 30 5.93 -5.65 16.06
C GLN A 30 4.60 -5.02 16.45
N HIS A 31 4.29 -4.99 17.75
CA HIS A 31 3.07 -4.38 18.27
C HIS A 31 3.02 -2.87 18.02
N GLN A 32 4.13 -2.15 18.22
CA GLN A 32 4.25 -0.72 17.94
C GLN A 32 4.17 -0.40 16.43
N LEU A 33 4.78 -1.21 15.57
CA LEU A 33 4.65 -1.07 14.11
C LEU A 33 3.21 -1.26 13.67
N ARG A 34 2.52 -2.30 14.15
CA ARG A 34 1.11 -2.59 13.81
C ARG A 34 0.15 -1.51 14.31
N THR A 35 0.34 -1.02 15.52
CA THR A 35 -0.49 0.06 16.08
C THR A 35 -0.18 1.43 15.47
N SER A 36 1.08 1.71 15.12
CA SER A 36 1.51 2.96 14.46
C SER A 36 1.01 3.12 13.02
N ILE A 37 0.58 2.02 12.38
CA ILE A 37 -0.05 2.04 11.04
C ILE A 37 -1.58 1.91 11.10
N GLY A 38 -2.17 1.77 12.30
CA GLY A 38 -3.62 1.71 12.49
C GLY A 38 -4.23 0.32 12.31
N VAL A 39 -3.42 -0.74 12.22
CA VAL A 39 -3.89 -2.13 12.19
C VAL A 39 -4.10 -2.57 13.64
N THR A 40 -5.34 -2.45 14.11
CA THR A 40 -5.70 -2.75 15.50
C THR A 40 -6.12 -4.20 15.72
N LYS A 41 -6.52 -4.92 14.65
CA LYS A 41 -6.92 -6.32 14.67
C LYS A 41 -5.91 -7.23 13.99
N GLU A 42 -5.85 -8.48 14.43
CA GLU A 42 -5.14 -9.49 13.67
C GLU A 42 -5.89 -9.82 12.38
N PRO A 43 -5.21 -9.81 11.22
CA PRO A 43 -5.84 -10.28 10.00
C PRO A 43 -6.19 -11.77 10.17
N PRO A 44 -7.31 -12.23 9.60
CA PRO A 44 -7.62 -13.66 9.59
C PRO A 44 -6.48 -14.44 8.89
N PRO A 45 -6.29 -15.72 9.25
CA PRO A 45 -5.28 -16.54 8.59
C PRO A 45 -5.57 -16.61 7.08
N PRO A 46 -4.53 -16.61 6.23
CA PRO A 46 -4.70 -16.70 4.79
C PRO A 46 -5.35 -18.04 4.40
N CYS A 47 -6.17 -18.03 3.36
CA CYS A 47 -6.67 -19.24 2.74
C CYS A 47 -5.52 -19.95 2.00
N SER A 48 -5.06 -21.07 2.55
CA SER A 48 -3.91 -21.84 2.04
C SER A 48 -4.27 -22.91 1.01
N ASP A 49 -5.56 -23.23 0.86
CA ASP A 49 -6.04 -24.23 -0.09
C ASP A 49 -6.09 -23.63 -1.52
N PRO A 50 -5.29 -24.14 -2.47
CA PRO A 50 -5.26 -23.63 -3.84
C PRO A 50 -6.60 -23.67 -4.57
N ASP A 51 -7.49 -24.60 -4.23
CA ASP A 51 -8.76 -24.78 -4.93
C ASP A 51 -9.81 -23.75 -4.49
N THR A 52 -9.71 -23.27 -3.25
CA THR A 52 -10.65 -22.30 -2.67
C THR A 52 -10.10 -20.88 -2.58
N ALA A 53 -8.78 -20.69 -2.68
CA ALA A 53 -8.15 -19.38 -2.65
C ALA A 53 -8.54 -18.49 -3.84
N TYR A 54 -8.79 -17.19 -3.59
CA TYR A 54 -9.14 -16.26 -4.66
C TYR A 54 -7.96 -16.02 -5.63
N PHE A 55 -6.78 -15.78 -5.05
CA PHE A 55 -5.50 -15.89 -5.73
C PHE A 55 -4.77 -17.13 -5.25
N ALA A 56 -4.17 -17.89 -6.17
CA ALA A 56 -3.40 -19.08 -5.82
C ALA A 56 -2.34 -18.78 -4.73
N PRO A 57 -2.09 -19.67 -3.77
CA PRO A 57 -1.13 -19.43 -2.68
C PRO A 57 0.27 -19.01 -3.11
N ASP A 58 0.71 -19.46 -4.29
CA ASP A 58 2.01 -19.17 -4.91
C ASP A 58 1.96 -18.01 -5.94
N SER A 59 0.81 -17.35 -6.10
CA SER A 59 0.62 -16.24 -7.04
C SER A 59 1.55 -15.06 -6.77
N ILE A 60 1.91 -14.34 -7.83
CA ILE A 60 2.80 -13.18 -7.71
C ILE A 60 2.13 -12.04 -6.93
N VAL A 61 0.79 -11.93 -6.98
CA VAL A 61 0.01 -11.01 -6.15
C VAL A 61 0.27 -11.25 -4.66
N ARG A 62 0.15 -12.49 -4.20
CA ARG A 62 0.43 -12.82 -2.79
C ARG A 62 1.88 -12.57 -2.41
N VAL A 63 2.84 -12.84 -3.31
CA VAL A 63 4.25 -12.57 -3.06
C VAL A 63 4.52 -11.07 -2.86
N ILE A 64 3.98 -10.22 -3.73
CA ILE A 64 4.14 -8.76 -3.65
C ILE A 64 3.42 -8.21 -2.41
N HIS A 65 2.17 -8.61 -2.21
CA HIS A 65 1.33 -8.07 -1.13
C HIS A 65 1.74 -8.55 0.26
N SER A 66 2.54 -9.61 0.38
CA SER A 66 3.09 -10.08 1.66
C SER A 66 4.21 -9.19 2.20
N ASP A 67 4.83 -8.35 1.36
CA ASP A 67 5.88 -7.45 1.82
C ASP A 67 5.30 -6.15 2.37
N PHE A 68 5.04 -6.16 3.68
CA PHE A 68 4.45 -5.04 4.41
C PHE A 68 5.06 -3.66 4.10
N PRO A 69 6.39 -3.43 4.17
CA PRO A 69 6.94 -2.11 3.92
C PRO A 69 6.75 -1.63 2.47
N SER A 70 6.88 -2.51 1.46
CA SER A 70 6.62 -2.10 0.08
C SER A 70 5.14 -1.80 -0.14
N MET A 71 4.24 -2.56 0.47
CA MET A 71 2.80 -2.30 0.43
C MET A 71 2.44 -0.96 1.09
N LEU A 72 3.08 -0.60 2.20
CA LEU A 72 2.86 0.69 2.85
C LEU A 72 3.32 1.85 1.95
N ILE A 73 4.52 1.76 1.38
CA ILE A 73 5.06 2.76 0.45
C ILE A 73 4.18 2.88 -0.80
N GLY A 74 3.80 1.74 -1.39
CA GLY A 74 2.95 1.71 -2.58
C GLY A 74 1.53 2.21 -2.30
N GLY A 75 0.97 1.96 -1.11
CA GLY A 75 -0.34 2.46 -0.72
C GLY A 75 -0.36 3.98 -0.58
N LEU A 76 0.67 4.56 0.04
CA LEU A 76 0.83 6.02 0.12
C LEU A 76 1.04 6.65 -1.27
N ALA A 77 1.80 5.99 -2.15
CA ALA A 77 1.99 6.45 -3.53
C ALA A 77 0.68 6.38 -4.31
N SER A 78 -0.08 5.29 -4.16
CA SER A 78 -1.41 5.11 -4.76
C SER A 78 -2.37 6.23 -4.36
N LEU A 79 -2.45 6.55 -3.07
CA LEU A 79 -3.28 7.66 -2.57
C LEU A 79 -2.91 8.98 -3.23
N LEU A 80 -1.62 9.32 -3.29
CA LEU A 80 -1.15 10.54 -3.95
C LEU A 80 -1.49 10.53 -5.45
N PHE A 81 -1.30 9.40 -6.12
CA PHE A 81 -1.47 9.32 -7.57
C PHE A 81 -2.94 9.44 -7.98
N GLN A 82 -3.84 8.77 -7.25
CA GLN A 82 -5.29 8.83 -7.49
C GLN A 82 -5.85 10.25 -7.46
N MET A 83 -5.24 11.15 -6.67
CA MET A 83 -5.70 12.54 -6.49
C MET A 83 -5.67 13.39 -7.77
N LEU A 84 -5.00 12.94 -8.83
CA LEU A 84 -4.94 13.67 -10.09
C LEU A 84 -6.24 13.61 -10.90
N HIS A 85 -7.16 12.70 -10.59
CA HIS A 85 -8.42 12.61 -11.32
C HIS A 85 -9.50 13.48 -10.65
N PRO A 86 -10.01 14.54 -11.32
CA PRO A 86 -10.92 15.50 -10.72
C PRO A 86 -12.24 14.87 -10.25
N LEU A 87 -12.84 13.98 -11.04
CA LEU A 87 -14.10 13.31 -10.67
C LEU A 87 -13.95 12.34 -9.49
N ALA A 88 -12.82 11.62 -9.40
CA ALA A 88 -12.51 10.79 -8.24
C ALA A 88 -12.38 11.67 -6.98
N MET A 89 -11.72 12.83 -7.11
CA MET A 89 -11.57 13.76 -5.99
C MET A 89 -12.85 14.46 -5.58
N ALA A 90 -13.78 14.72 -6.51
CA ALA A 90 -15.13 15.18 -6.17
C ALA A 90 -15.85 14.15 -5.29
N GLY A 91 -15.86 12.88 -5.70
CA GLY A 91 -16.44 11.80 -4.89
C GLY A 91 -15.79 11.64 -3.52
N VAL A 92 -14.47 11.76 -3.42
CA VAL A 92 -13.76 11.74 -2.12
C VAL A 92 -14.14 12.95 -1.28
N ALA A 93 -14.20 14.15 -1.84
CA ALA A 93 -14.52 15.36 -1.09
C ALA A 93 -15.94 15.34 -0.51
N GLU A 94 -16.90 14.84 -1.28
CA GLU A 94 -18.33 14.85 -0.93
C GLU A 94 -18.74 13.68 -0.02
N HIS A 95 -18.13 12.50 -0.19
CA HIS A 95 -18.60 11.26 0.48
C HIS A 95 -17.61 10.64 1.47
N SER A 96 -16.34 11.05 1.47
CA SER A 96 -15.34 10.42 2.34
C SER A 96 -15.12 11.17 3.66
N ARG A 97 -15.35 10.48 4.78
CA ARG A 97 -15.01 10.94 6.13
C ARG A 97 -13.52 10.83 6.48
N TYR A 98 -12.62 11.07 5.52
CA TYR A 98 -11.18 10.82 5.74
C TYR A 98 -10.54 11.80 6.74
N ARG A 99 -11.12 12.99 6.94
CA ARG A 99 -10.64 13.96 7.94
C ARG A 99 -11.04 13.55 9.36
N ASP A 100 -12.26 13.01 9.52
CA ASP A 100 -12.81 12.64 10.81
C ASP A 100 -12.40 11.22 11.24
N ASP A 101 -12.35 10.28 10.29
CA ASP A 101 -11.99 8.87 10.48
C ASP A 101 -10.92 8.40 9.48
N PRO A 102 -9.70 8.99 9.51
CA PRO A 102 -8.62 8.59 8.62
C PRO A 102 -8.14 7.16 8.87
N LEU A 103 -8.03 6.77 10.14
CA LEU A 103 -7.51 5.45 10.53
C LEU A 103 -8.52 4.35 10.18
N GLY A 104 -9.83 4.56 10.44
CA GLY A 104 -10.85 3.60 10.04
C GLY A 104 -10.99 3.51 8.51
N ARG A 105 -10.80 4.61 7.77
CA ARG A 105 -10.75 4.56 6.29
C ARG A 105 -9.58 3.72 5.78
N LEU A 106 -8.41 3.89 6.38
CA LEU A 106 -7.22 3.10 6.04
C LEU A 106 -7.43 1.62 6.38
N GLU A 107 -8.00 1.33 7.55
CA GLU A 107 -8.31 -0.03 7.99
C GLU A 107 -9.28 -0.74 7.03
N ARG A 108 -10.36 -0.09 6.59
CA ARG A 108 -11.31 -0.66 5.62
C ARG A 108 -10.65 -1.00 4.28
N THR A 109 -9.76 -0.14 3.80
CA THR A 109 -9.01 -0.38 2.55
C THR A 109 -8.02 -1.53 2.72
N ALA A 110 -7.28 -1.56 3.83
CA ALA A 110 -6.35 -2.63 4.15
C ALA A 110 -7.07 -3.98 4.31
N GLN A 111 -8.26 -3.98 4.92
CA GLN A 111 -9.11 -5.17 5.04
C GLN A 111 -9.57 -5.65 3.65
N PHE A 112 -10.06 -4.74 2.79
CA PHE A 112 -10.45 -5.09 1.43
C PHE A 112 -9.29 -5.73 0.66
N LEU A 113 -8.10 -5.08 0.66
CA LEU A 113 -6.91 -5.62 0.01
C LEU A 113 -6.48 -6.96 0.62
N GLY A 114 -6.48 -7.08 1.94
CA GLY A 114 -6.13 -8.30 2.65
C GLY A 114 -7.06 -9.46 2.28
N THR A 115 -8.38 -9.25 2.35
CA THR A 115 -9.40 -10.25 1.99
C THR A 115 -9.32 -10.63 0.52
N THR A 116 -9.24 -9.66 -0.39
CA THR A 116 -9.16 -9.95 -1.84
C THR A 116 -7.83 -10.54 -2.27
N THR A 117 -6.76 -10.44 -1.47
CA THR A 117 -5.44 -11.02 -1.76
C THR A 117 -5.29 -12.43 -1.15
N PHE A 118 -5.60 -12.56 0.14
CA PHE A 118 -5.25 -13.70 0.97
C PHE A 118 -6.46 -14.57 1.36
N GLY A 119 -7.68 -14.08 1.17
CA GLY A 119 -8.90 -14.82 1.48
C GLY A 119 -9.24 -15.91 0.45
N SER A 120 -10.28 -16.65 0.78
CA SER A 120 -10.96 -17.56 -0.14
C SER A 120 -11.71 -16.78 -1.23
N ARG A 121 -12.11 -17.48 -2.29
CA ARG A 121 -12.92 -16.93 -3.37
C ARG A 121 -14.22 -16.32 -2.86
N VAL A 122 -14.90 -17.01 -1.94
CA VAL A 122 -16.17 -16.56 -1.35
C VAL A 122 -15.97 -15.25 -0.59
N GLU A 123 -14.97 -15.18 0.31
CA GLU A 123 -14.70 -13.97 1.10
C GLU A 123 -14.30 -12.78 0.21
N ALA A 124 -13.50 -13.02 -0.83
CA ALA A 124 -13.11 -11.99 -1.78
C ALA A 124 -14.32 -11.45 -2.58
N GLU A 125 -15.18 -12.33 -3.07
CA GLU A 125 -16.40 -11.97 -3.80
C GLU A 125 -17.39 -11.21 -2.91
N GLU A 126 -17.56 -11.62 -1.65
CA GLU A 126 -18.36 -10.89 -0.66
C GLU A 126 -17.81 -9.48 -0.42
N ALA A 127 -16.49 -9.35 -0.19
CA ALA A 127 -15.85 -8.05 0.00
C ALA A 127 -16.01 -7.13 -1.22
N ILE A 128 -15.89 -7.67 -2.43
CA ILE A 128 -16.14 -6.94 -3.69
C ILE A 128 -17.60 -6.47 -3.77
N ASN A 129 -18.57 -7.33 -3.43
CA ASN A 129 -19.99 -6.98 -3.42
C ASN A 129 -20.32 -5.90 -2.39
N VAL A 130 -19.68 -5.91 -1.22
CA VAL A 130 -19.80 -4.84 -0.22
C VAL A 130 -19.30 -3.51 -0.79
N VAL A 131 -18.12 -3.48 -1.41
CA VAL A 131 -17.58 -2.25 -2.03
C VAL A 131 -18.51 -1.73 -3.12
N ARG A 132 -18.99 -2.60 -4.01
CA ARG A 132 -19.97 -2.22 -5.05
C ARG A 132 -21.25 -1.62 -4.46
N SER A 133 -21.73 -2.21 -3.37
CA SER A 133 -22.93 -1.73 -2.67
C SER A 133 -22.71 -0.33 -2.08
N VAL A 134 -21.54 -0.07 -1.50
CA VAL A 134 -21.18 1.27 -1.02
C VAL A 134 -21.05 2.26 -2.19
N HIS A 135 -20.43 1.86 -3.30
CA HIS A 135 -20.25 2.72 -4.47
C HIS A 135 -21.57 3.17 -5.10
N ASN A 136 -22.67 2.41 -4.93
CA ASN A 136 -24.00 2.84 -5.38
C ASN A 136 -24.45 4.18 -4.76
N PHE A 137 -23.91 4.54 -3.60
CA PHE A 137 -24.24 5.79 -2.90
C PHE A 137 -23.23 6.91 -3.14
N VAL A 138 -22.12 6.62 -3.82
CA VAL A 138 -21.06 7.61 -4.10
C VAL A 138 -21.21 8.09 -5.54
N ASN A 139 -22.12 9.04 -5.72
CA ASN A 139 -22.37 9.71 -6.99
C ASN A 139 -22.77 11.16 -6.73
N GLY A 140 -22.61 12.00 -7.75
CA GLY A 140 -22.86 13.43 -7.62
C GLY A 140 -22.50 14.20 -8.88
N THR A 141 -22.34 15.51 -8.74
CA THR A 141 -21.92 16.41 -9.82
C THR A 141 -20.75 17.25 -9.31
N ALA A 142 -19.62 17.16 -9.99
CA ALA A 142 -18.42 17.91 -9.64
C ALA A 142 -18.63 19.42 -9.84
N ALA A 143 -17.74 20.24 -9.25
CA ALA A 143 -17.82 21.70 -9.32
C ALA A 143 -17.78 22.26 -10.76
N ASP A 144 -17.27 21.51 -11.73
CA ASP A 144 -17.24 21.86 -13.15
C ASP A 144 -18.49 21.40 -13.93
N GLY A 145 -19.50 20.87 -13.24
CA GLY A 145 -20.78 20.43 -13.81
C GLY A 145 -20.78 19.00 -14.36
N ARG A 146 -19.65 18.29 -14.38
CA ARG A 146 -19.61 16.90 -14.83
C ARG A 146 -20.21 15.96 -13.77
N PRO A 147 -21.05 14.99 -14.16
CA PRO A 147 -21.50 13.96 -13.24
C PRO A 147 -20.33 13.03 -12.89
N TYR A 148 -20.36 12.46 -11.68
CA TYR A 148 -19.44 11.40 -11.28
C TYR A 148 -20.20 10.27 -10.58
N SER A 149 -19.63 9.07 -10.68
CA SER A 149 -20.11 7.87 -9.97
C SER A 149 -18.91 7.01 -9.62
N ALA A 150 -18.82 6.49 -8.39
CA ALA A 150 -17.79 5.53 -8.01
C ALA A 150 -17.91 4.19 -8.73
N ASN A 151 -19.06 3.94 -9.40
CA ASN A 151 -19.28 2.79 -10.28
C ASN A 151 -18.99 3.11 -11.76
N ASP A 152 -18.50 4.31 -12.09
CA ASP A 152 -18.06 4.62 -13.45
C ASP A 152 -16.88 3.68 -13.82
N PRO A 153 -17.01 2.86 -14.88
CA PRO A 153 -15.97 1.92 -15.27
C PRO A 153 -14.61 2.57 -15.55
N ALA A 154 -14.58 3.80 -16.09
CA ALA A 154 -13.34 4.51 -16.38
C ALA A 154 -12.67 5.01 -15.10
N LEU A 155 -13.44 5.47 -14.11
CA LEU A 155 -12.92 5.86 -12.80
C LEU A 155 -12.41 4.67 -12.01
N LEU A 156 -13.12 3.53 -12.07
CA LEU A 156 -12.65 2.27 -11.49
C LEU A 156 -11.32 1.83 -12.11
N THR A 157 -11.19 1.92 -13.44
CA THR A 157 -9.93 1.63 -14.14
C THR A 157 -8.80 2.58 -13.71
N TRP A 158 -9.09 3.87 -13.53
CA TRP A 158 -8.09 4.85 -13.04
C TRP A 158 -7.58 4.51 -11.64
N VAL A 159 -8.50 4.31 -10.69
CA VAL A 159 -8.16 4.00 -9.30
C VAL A 159 -7.38 2.70 -9.21
N HIS A 160 -7.82 1.66 -9.93
CA HIS A 160 -7.11 0.38 -9.97
C HIS A 160 -5.71 0.50 -10.59
N SER A 161 -5.59 1.18 -11.73
CA SER A 161 -4.31 1.29 -12.45
C SER A 161 -3.28 2.05 -11.64
N THR A 162 -3.68 3.16 -11.00
CA THR A 162 -2.80 3.91 -10.10
C THR A 162 -2.38 3.07 -8.89
N GLU A 163 -3.27 2.25 -8.34
CA GLU A 163 -2.97 1.34 -7.24
C GLU A 163 -1.96 0.26 -7.61
N VAL A 164 -2.26 -0.55 -8.62
CA VAL A 164 -1.40 -1.64 -9.10
C VAL A 164 -0.02 -1.11 -9.48
N ARG A 165 0.03 0.00 -10.22
CA ARG A 165 1.30 0.62 -10.62
C ARG A 165 2.13 1.05 -9.39
N SER A 166 1.47 1.59 -8.37
CA SER A 166 2.14 2.09 -7.17
C SER A 166 2.69 0.97 -6.30
N PHE A 167 1.91 -0.09 -6.08
CA PHE A 167 2.39 -1.28 -5.37
C PHE A 167 3.54 -1.97 -6.11
N LEU A 168 3.43 -2.12 -7.42
CA LEU A 168 4.49 -2.71 -8.22
C LEU A 168 5.77 -1.87 -8.16
N SER A 169 5.65 -0.55 -8.31
CA SER A 169 6.82 0.35 -8.29
C SER A 169 7.51 0.38 -6.93
N ALA A 170 6.74 0.36 -5.84
CA ALA A 170 7.28 0.24 -4.49
C ALA A 170 8.01 -1.09 -4.29
N SER A 171 7.44 -2.18 -4.77
CA SER A 171 8.05 -3.52 -4.69
C SER A 171 9.34 -3.63 -5.50
N LEU A 172 9.40 -3.02 -6.69
CA LEU A 172 10.62 -2.92 -7.49
C LEU A 172 11.70 -2.08 -6.81
N ALA A 173 11.31 -1.00 -6.13
CA ALA A 173 12.24 -0.05 -5.53
C ALA A 173 12.77 -0.49 -4.16
N TYR A 174 11.92 -1.14 -3.37
CA TYR A 174 12.14 -1.40 -1.95
C TYR A 174 11.94 -2.85 -1.54
N GLY A 175 11.38 -3.70 -2.39
CA GLY A 175 11.05 -5.10 -2.11
C GLY A 175 12.28 -5.96 -1.80
N PRO A 176 12.07 -7.16 -1.22
CA PRO A 176 13.15 -8.02 -0.76
C PRO A 176 13.88 -8.74 -1.91
N ARG A 177 13.30 -8.76 -3.12
CA ARG A 177 13.87 -9.41 -4.29
C ARG A 177 13.54 -8.62 -5.57
N PRO A 178 14.37 -8.75 -6.62
CA PRO A 178 14.02 -8.23 -7.93
C PRO A 178 12.81 -8.98 -8.52
N LEU A 179 12.07 -8.29 -9.39
CA LEU A 179 10.96 -8.84 -10.18
C LEU A 179 11.29 -8.72 -11.67
N SER A 180 11.23 -9.83 -12.39
CA SER A 180 11.35 -9.85 -13.86
C SER A 180 10.17 -9.13 -14.52
N LEU A 181 10.33 -8.69 -15.77
CA LEU A 181 9.24 -8.06 -16.54
C LEU A 181 8.04 -9.01 -16.70
N GLU A 182 8.29 -10.32 -16.78
CA GLU A 182 7.22 -11.32 -16.86
C GLU A 182 6.41 -11.36 -15.55
N GLU A 183 7.06 -11.36 -14.39
CA GLU A 183 6.38 -11.29 -13.09
C GLU A 183 5.61 -9.98 -12.92
N GLN A 184 6.16 -8.87 -13.42
CA GLN A 184 5.48 -7.57 -13.42
C GLN A 184 4.18 -7.61 -14.23
N ASN A 185 4.24 -8.12 -15.46
CA ASN A 185 3.06 -8.27 -16.32
C ASN A 185 2.05 -9.26 -15.72
N ARG A 186 2.53 -10.36 -15.13
CA ARG A 186 1.67 -11.35 -14.45
C ARG A 186 0.94 -10.73 -13.26
N TYR A 187 1.63 -9.92 -12.46
CA TYR A 187 1.02 -9.19 -11.34
C TYR A 187 -0.11 -8.27 -11.80
N ILE A 188 0.13 -7.48 -12.84
CA ILE A 188 -0.88 -6.56 -13.39
C ILE A 188 -2.10 -7.34 -13.91
N LYS A 189 -1.86 -8.40 -14.67
CA LYS A 189 -2.91 -9.27 -15.20
C LYS A 189 -3.69 -10.02 -14.12
N GLU A 190 -3.03 -10.45 -13.04
CA GLU A 190 -3.72 -11.09 -11.91
C GLU A 190 -4.60 -10.08 -11.18
N MET A 191 -4.07 -8.90 -10.86
CA MET A 191 -4.80 -7.84 -10.17
C MET A 191 -6.02 -7.34 -10.96
N SER A 192 -5.96 -7.36 -12.31
CA SER A 192 -7.08 -6.93 -13.15
C SER A 192 -8.38 -7.70 -12.88
N LYS A 193 -8.31 -8.93 -12.34
CA LYS A 193 -9.48 -9.71 -11.92
C LYS A 193 -10.36 -8.94 -10.92
N VAL A 194 -9.74 -8.27 -9.94
CA VAL A 194 -10.46 -7.47 -8.94
C VAL A 194 -11.13 -6.26 -9.60
N ALA A 195 -10.43 -5.58 -10.53
CA ALA A 195 -10.97 -4.45 -11.26
C ALA A 195 -12.21 -4.84 -12.09
N PHE A 196 -12.13 -5.92 -12.85
CA PHE A 196 -13.26 -6.42 -13.63
C PHE A 196 -14.43 -6.82 -12.73
N ALA A 197 -14.18 -7.46 -11.60
CA ALA A 197 -15.23 -7.82 -10.64
C ALA A 197 -15.93 -6.60 -10.01
N LEU A 198 -15.20 -5.50 -9.82
CA LEU A 198 -15.76 -4.21 -9.39
C LEU A 198 -16.54 -3.47 -10.50
N GLY A 199 -16.36 -3.85 -11.78
CA GLY A 199 -17.06 -3.26 -12.92
C GLY A 199 -16.19 -2.37 -13.81
N ALA A 200 -14.87 -2.35 -13.60
CA ALA A 200 -13.93 -1.63 -14.45
C ALA A 200 -13.92 -2.21 -15.89
N THR A 201 -13.65 -1.36 -16.89
CA THR A 201 -13.50 -1.79 -18.29
C THR A 201 -12.21 -1.24 -18.88
N GLN A 202 -11.70 -1.89 -19.93
CA GLN A 202 -10.43 -1.50 -20.57
C GLN A 202 -9.26 -1.44 -19.57
N VAL A 203 -9.23 -2.39 -18.63
CA VAL A 203 -8.21 -2.45 -17.58
C VAL A 203 -6.86 -2.86 -18.21
N PRO A 204 -5.77 -2.10 -17.98
CA PRO A 204 -4.43 -2.46 -18.42
C PRO A 204 -4.00 -3.83 -17.89
N LEU A 205 -3.37 -4.65 -18.75
CA LEU A 205 -2.97 -6.03 -18.42
C LEU A 205 -1.44 -6.24 -18.42
N SER A 206 -0.67 -5.19 -18.72
CA SER A 206 0.78 -5.23 -18.78
C SER A 206 1.40 -3.90 -18.34
N VAL A 207 2.72 -3.87 -18.13
CA VAL A 207 3.47 -2.63 -17.87
C VAL A 207 3.33 -1.66 -19.04
N SER A 208 3.39 -2.17 -20.28
CA SER A 208 3.21 -1.36 -21.49
C SER A 208 1.81 -0.77 -21.57
N ASP A 209 0.79 -1.57 -21.23
CA ASP A 209 -0.61 -1.12 -21.25
C ASP A 209 -0.84 -0.02 -20.20
N LEU A 210 -0.20 -0.13 -19.03
CA LEU A 210 -0.26 0.92 -18.01
C LEU A 210 0.35 2.22 -18.53
N ASP A 211 1.52 2.17 -19.15
CA ASP A 211 2.19 3.35 -19.69
C ASP A 211 1.36 4.02 -20.81
N GLU A 212 0.73 3.22 -21.68
CA GLU A 212 -0.19 3.70 -22.71
C GLU A 212 -1.45 4.33 -22.08
N TYR A 213 -2.09 3.65 -21.14
CA TYR A 213 -3.27 4.12 -20.43
C TYR A 213 -3.01 5.43 -19.68
N PHE A 214 -1.88 5.53 -18.96
CA PHE A 214 -1.53 6.78 -18.28
C PHE A 214 -1.26 7.91 -19.26
N SER A 215 -0.68 7.62 -20.41
CA SER A 215 -0.46 8.62 -21.46
C SER A 215 -1.78 9.12 -22.05
N SER A 216 -2.78 8.23 -22.21
CA SER A 216 -4.09 8.58 -22.78
C SER A 216 -4.97 9.37 -21.82
N VAL A 217 -4.97 9.03 -20.52
CA VAL A 217 -5.82 9.72 -19.51
C VAL A 217 -5.21 11.04 -19.03
N ARG A 218 -3.90 11.24 -19.18
CA ARG A 218 -3.19 12.41 -18.65
C ARG A 218 -3.80 13.77 -19.01
N PRO A 219 -4.32 14.01 -20.23
CA PRO A 219 -4.97 15.27 -20.57
C PRO A 219 -6.23 15.59 -19.74
N GLU A 220 -6.86 14.58 -19.14
CA GLU A 220 -8.07 14.72 -18.32
C GLU A 220 -7.76 15.00 -16.84
N LEU A 221 -6.50 14.84 -16.45
CA LEU A 221 -6.04 15.00 -15.08
C LEU A 221 -5.87 16.47 -14.71
N SER A 222 -6.21 16.80 -13.47
CA SER A 222 -6.12 18.16 -12.97
C SER A 222 -5.87 18.17 -11.46
N PHE A 223 -4.99 19.07 -11.02
CA PHE A 223 -4.73 19.28 -9.61
C PHE A 223 -5.73 20.26 -9.00
N THR A 224 -6.88 19.72 -8.58
CA THR A 224 -8.01 20.49 -8.05
C THR A 224 -7.77 20.97 -6.60
N PRO A 225 -8.59 21.90 -6.07
CA PRO A 225 -8.56 22.28 -4.66
C PRO A 225 -8.72 21.08 -3.70
N GLU A 226 -9.62 20.15 -4.03
CA GLU A 226 -9.87 18.92 -3.26
C GLU A 226 -8.64 18.02 -3.28
N ALA A 227 -8.00 17.86 -4.45
CA ALA A 227 -6.73 17.13 -4.59
C ALA A 227 -5.63 17.75 -3.73
N LYS A 228 -5.54 19.08 -3.69
CA LYS A 228 -4.55 19.80 -2.87
C LYS A 228 -4.75 19.54 -1.39
N GLU A 229 -6.00 19.57 -0.93
CA GLU A 229 -6.32 19.35 0.47
C GLU A 229 -6.04 17.90 0.89
N ALA A 230 -6.50 16.92 0.11
CA ALA A 230 -6.24 15.51 0.35
C ALA A 230 -4.73 15.19 0.32
N ARG A 231 -4.00 15.77 -0.63
CA ARG A 231 -2.53 15.66 -0.70
C ARG A 231 -1.87 16.21 0.56
N ASN A 232 -2.24 17.42 1.00
CA ASN A 232 -1.66 18.01 2.20
C ASN A 232 -1.94 17.15 3.44
N PHE A 233 -3.15 16.60 3.54
CA PHE A 233 -3.52 15.67 4.61
C PHE A 233 -2.64 14.42 4.61
N VAL A 234 -2.43 13.79 3.44
CA VAL A 234 -1.54 12.62 3.30
C VAL A 234 -0.08 12.98 3.52
N LEU A 235 0.40 14.16 3.16
CA LEU A 235 1.79 14.56 3.41
C LEU A 235 2.06 14.79 4.89
N LEU A 236 1.10 15.37 5.62
CA LEU A 236 1.23 15.65 7.05
C LEU A 236 1.02 14.39 7.91
N GLY A 237 0.16 13.48 7.45
CA GLY A 237 -0.23 12.29 8.21
C GLY A 237 -1.11 12.61 9.42
N VAL A 238 -1.43 11.56 10.19
CA VAL A 238 -2.41 11.63 11.30
C VAL A 238 -1.77 11.52 12.70
N ARG A 239 -0.44 11.35 12.76
CA ARG A 239 0.26 10.84 13.95
C ARG A 239 0.88 11.93 14.81
N ARG A 240 0.97 11.68 16.12
CA ARG A 240 1.27 12.71 17.14
C ARG A 240 2.59 12.51 17.87
N GLN A 241 3.21 11.32 17.81
CA GLN A 241 4.49 11.07 18.48
C GLN A 241 5.69 11.28 17.54
N PRO A 242 6.83 11.82 18.01
CA PRO A 242 7.97 12.17 17.13
C PRO A 242 8.53 11.02 16.29
N HIS A 243 8.62 9.81 16.84
CA HIS A 243 9.13 8.63 16.12
C HIS A 243 8.14 8.13 15.05
N GLU A 244 6.83 8.26 15.28
CA GLU A 244 5.80 7.95 14.28
C GLU A 244 5.89 8.96 13.12
N VAL A 245 6.11 10.25 13.43
CA VAL A 245 6.29 11.30 12.42
C VAL A 245 7.52 11.02 11.54
N ALA A 246 8.66 10.66 12.13
CA ALA A 246 9.87 10.35 11.36
C ALA A 246 9.70 9.10 10.46
N THR A 247 9.07 8.05 10.99
CA THR A 247 8.75 6.83 10.24
C THR A 247 7.83 7.16 9.07
N TYR A 248 6.75 7.90 9.34
CA TYR A 248 5.79 8.31 8.33
C TYR A 248 6.43 9.20 7.26
N ALA A 249 7.22 10.20 7.67
CA ALA A 249 7.96 11.09 6.77
C ALA A 249 8.90 10.31 5.82
N THR A 250 9.55 9.27 6.34
CA THR A 250 10.39 8.38 5.53
C THR A 250 9.56 7.61 4.51
N MET A 251 8.43 7.03 4.93
CA MET A 251 7.55 6.23 4.07
C MET A 251 6.88 7.09 2.99
N ILE A 252 6.37 8.27 3.35
CA ILE A 252 5.76 9.19 2.39
C ILE A 252 6.80 9.82 1.46
N GLY A 253 8.03 10.03 1.93
CA GLY A 253 9.16 10.40 1.08
C GLY A 253 9.44 9.32 0.03
N ALA A 254 9.56 8.07 0.47
CA ALA A 254 9.78 6.92 -0.41
C ALA A 254 8.64 6.75 -1.42
N ALA A 255 7.39 6.91 -0.99
CA ALA A 255 6.20 6.85 -1.83
C ALA A 255 6.23 7.89 -2.96
N GLN A 256 6.69 9.11 -2.67
CA GLN A 256 6.86 10.12 -3.71
C GLN A 256 7.90 9.69 -4.75
N THR A 257 8.99 9.02 -4.36
CA THR A 257 10.05 8.63 -5.32
C THR A 257 9.61 7.59 -6.35
N VAL A 258 8.56 6.80 -6.06
CA VAL A 258 8.06 5.76 -6.97
C VAL A 258 6.94 6.24 -7.90
N LEU A 259 6.46 7.47 -7.70
CA LEU A 259 5.52 8.12 -8.61
C LEU A 259 6.18 8.48 -9.95
N PRO A 260 5.43 8.43 -11.07
CA PRO A 260 5.89 9.01 -12.32
C PRO A 260 6.34 10.46 -12.14
N SER A 261 7.42 10.85 -12.82
CA SER A 261 7.97 12.21 -12.69
C SER A 261 6.96 13.29 -13.06
N TRP A 262 6.08 13.02 -14.02
CA TRP A 262 5.01 13.93 -14.42
C TRP A 262 3.94 14.06 -13.34
N ALA A 263 3.52 12.96 -12.72
CA ALA A 263 2.51 12.96 -11.67
C ALA A 263 2.99 13.77 -10.45
N ARG A 264 4.28 13.62 -10.09
CA ARG A 264 4.90 14.46 -9.05
C ARG A 264 4.82 15.96 -9.35
N ARG A 265 5.09 16.35 -10.59
CA ARG A 265 5.02 17.76 -11.01
C ARG A 265 3.59 18.28 -10.95
N GLU A 266 2.63 17.50 -11.44
CA GLU A 266 1.21 17.89 -11.45
C GLU A 266 0.65 17.98 -10.01
N LEU A 267 1.05 17.07 -9.12
CA LEU A 267 0.75 17.14 -7.69
C LEU A 267 1.55 18.21 -6.94
N ARG A 268 2.45 18.94 -7.61
CA ARG A 268 3.36 19.94 -7.03
C ARG A 268 4.13 19.41 -5.81
N LEU A 269 4.60 18.18 -5.91
CA LEU A 269 5.45 17.54 -4.90
C LEU A 269 6.89 18.00 -5.12
N ILE A 270 7.57 18.36 -4.03
CA ILE A 270 8.98 18.75 -4.08
C ILE A 270 9.80 17.49 -4.30
N SER A 271 10.49 17.40 -5.44
CA SER A 271 11.46 16.34 -5.72
C SER A 271 12.80 16.96 -6.06
N ILE A 272 13.84 16.49 -5.39
CA ILE A 272 15.23 16.78 -5.72
C ILE A 272 15.86 15.42 -6.07
N PRO A 273 16.09 15.09 -7.36
CA PRO A 273 16.51 13.75 -7.77
C PRO A 273 17.74 13.20 -7.03
N VAL A 274 18.67 14.08 -6.67
CA VAL A 274 19.85 13.74 -5.86
C VAL A 274 19.46 13.42 -4.41
N GLY A 275 18.59 14.23 -3.80
CA GLY A 275 18.07 13.99 -2.45
C GLY A 275 17.20 12.74 -2.35
N ASP A 276 16.43 12.43 -3.40
CA ASP A 276 15.64 11.20 -3.50
C ASP A 276 16.57 9.97 -3.52
N ARG A 277 17.64 10.01 -4.33
CA ARG A 277 18.58 8.89 -4.53
C ARG A 277 19.51 8.67 -3.35
N PHE A 278 20.04 9.73 -2.74
CA PHE A 278 21.07 9.65 -1.70
C PHE A 278 20.57 9.93 -0.29
N GLY A 279 19.36 10.48 -0.13
CA GLY A 279 18.73 10.73 1.16
C GLY A 279 17.59 9.74 1.44
N VAL A 280 16.48 9.90 0.72
CA VAL A 280 15.23 9.17 1.00
C VAL A 280 15.40 7.66 0.80
N ARG A 281 15.93 7.25 -0.35
CA ARG A 281 16.02 5.83 -0.72
C ARG A 281 16.84 4.97 0.26
N PRO A 282 18.07 5.32 0.67
CA PRO A 282 18.84 4.48 1.60
C PRO A 282 18.17 4.41 2.98
N VAL A 283 17.60 5.51 3.49
CA VAL A 283 16.90 5.53 4.78
C VAL A 283 15.65 4.65 4.72
N ALA A 284 14.87 4.75 3.64
CA ALA A 284 13.71 3.90 3.43
C ALA A 284 14.08 2.42 3.33
N LEU A 285 15.14 2.06 2.59
CA LEU A 285 15.63 0.68 2.50
C LEU A 285 16.06 0.12 3.87
N ALA A 286 16.77 0.91 4.67
CA ALA A 286 17.18 0.52 6.00
C ALA A 286 15.96 0.29 6.92
N LEU A 287 14.99 1.21 6.87
CA LEU A 287 13.75 1.09 7.64
C LEU A 287 12.89 -0.10 7.18
N SER A 288 12.76 -0.34 5.87
CA SER A 288 12.07 -1.50 5.32
C SER A 288 12.77 -2.82 5.73
N GLY A 289 14.10 -2.85 5.73
CA GLY A 289 14.89 -3.99 6.21
C GLY A 289 14.62 -4.26 7.70
N ALA A 290 14.60 -3.22 8.53
CA ALA A 290 14.26 -3.33 9.94
C ALA A 290 12.81 -3.85 10.14
N MET A 291 11.83 -3.32 9.40
CA MET A 291 10.44 -3.79 9.46
C MET A 291 10.31 -5.28 9.08
N ARG A 292 11.01 -5.74 8.03
CA ARG A 292 11.03 -7.16 7.64
C ARG A 292 11.67 -8.05 8.69
N TRP A 293 12.79 -7.61 9.26
CA TRP A 293 13.45 -8.31 10.34
C TRP A 293 12.55 -8.40 11.56
N VAL A 294 11.78 -7.34 11.86
CA VAL A 294 10.81 -7.39 12.95
C VAL A 294 9.66 -8.35 12.62
N ALA A 295 9.15 -8.37 11.39
CA ALA A 295 7.99 -9.15 10.96
C ALA A 295 8.22 -10.64 10.73
N THR A 296 9.46 -11.13 10.61
CA THR A 296 9.70 -12.58 10.44
C THR A 296 9.15 -13.33 11.68
N PRO A 297 8.53 -14.52 11.53
CA PRO A 297 8.14 -15.34 12.66
C PRO A 297 9.36 -15.66 13.53
N LEU A 298 9.15 -15.74 14.84
CA LEU A 298 10.14 -16.30 15.76
C LEU A 298 9.85 -17.81 15.82
N ASP A 299 10.84 -18.62 15.50
CA ASP A 299 10.78 -20.09 15.65
C ASP A 299 10.58 -20.50 17.13
#